data_AF-A0A535DH51-F1
#
_entry.id   AF-A0A535DH51-F1
#
_cell.length_a   1.000
_cell.length_b   1.000
_cell.length_c   1.000
_cell.angle_alpha   90.00
_cell.angle_beta   90.00
_cell.angle_gamma   90.00
#
_symmetry.space_group_name_H-M   'P 1'
#
loop_
_entity.id
_entity.type
_entity.pdbx_description
1 polymer ?
#
loop_
_entity_poly.entity_id
_entity_poly.type
_entity_poly.pdbx_seq_one_letter_code
_entity_poly.pdbx_strand_id
1 'polypeptide(L)'
;MPANIGINVQERCYFWLHTHDASGIVHVEAPQQRDFTLGQFFAIWGQQLSATQLLNKTVDAGHQIKVTVNGVEVSGDPSQIKLQDKISIVVQYGPPFATPPSYNFGG
;
A
#
# COMPACT_ATOMS: atom_id res chain seq x y z
N MET A 1 -5.49 -3.00 -6.69
CA MET A 1 -4.47 -3.99 -6.30
C MET A 1 -5.04 -5.40 -6.49
N PRO A 2 -4.22 -6.44 -6.74
CA PRO A 2 -4.71 -7.82 -6.81
C PRO A 2 -5.28 -8.37 -5.50
N ALA A 3 -6.15 -9.36 -5.63
CA ALA A 3 -6.56 -10.24 -4.53
C ALA A 3 -5.43 -11.22 -4.13
N ASN A 4 -5.51 -11.77 -2.92
CA ASN A 4 -4.64 -12.83 -2.41
C ASN A 4 -3.14 -12.49 -2.36
N ILE A 5 -2.80 -11.20 -2.26
CA ILE A 5 -1.41 -10.82 -1.97
C ILE A 5 -1.06 -11.38 -0.60
N GLY A 6 0.07 -12.10 -0.52
CA GLY A 6 0.52 -12.70 0.74
C GLY A 6 -0.26 -13.95 1.17
N ILE A 7 -1.13 -14.52 0.34
CA ILE A 7 -1.88 -15.75 0.63
C ILE A 7 -1.43 -16.89 -0.28
N ASN A 8 -1.02 -18.02 0.29
CA ASN A 8 -0.89 -19.29 -0.40
C ASN A 8 -2.12 -20.16 -0.13
N VAL A 9 -3.04 -20.17 -1.09
CA VAL A 9 -4.33 -20.88 -0.98
C VAL A 9 -4.13 -22.41 -0.94
N GLN A 10 -3.11 -22.93 -1.62
CA GLN A 10 -2.86 -24.38 -1.66
C GLN A 10 -2.36 -24.89 -0.32
N GLU A 11 -1.41 -24.17 0.28
CA GLU A 11 -0.80 -24.53 1.57
C GLU A 11 -1.60 -24.01 2.78
N ARG A 12 -2.69 -23.27 2.54
CA ARG A 12 -3.53 -22.64 3.58
C ARG A 12 -2.71 -21.80 4.56
N CYS A 13 -1.73 -21.06 4.05
CA CYS A 13 -0.89 -20.18 4.83
C CYS A 13 -0.90 -18.77 4.24
N TYR A 14 -0.67 -17.78 5.08
CA TYR A 14 -0.64 -16.39 4.66
C TYR A 14 0.31 -15.57 5.54
N PHE A 15 0.88 -14.51 4.96
CA PHE A 15 1.63 -13.51 5.71
C PHE A 15 0.67 -12.64 6.54
N TRP A 16 1.14 -12.12 7.68
CA TRP A 16 0.33 -11.23 8.51
C TRP A 16 -0.22 -10.02 7.75
N LEU A 17 0.50 -9.56 6.72
CA LEU A 17 0.02 -8.55 5.78
C LEU A 17 -0.48 -9.24 4.52
N HIS A 18 -1.78 -9.11 4.22
CA HIS A 18 -2.37 -9.73 3.03
C HIS A 18 -3.61 -9.00 2.52
N THR A 19 -4.08 -9.37 1.32
CA THR A 19 -5.37 -8.93 0.77
C THR A 19 -6.29 -10.13 0.54
N HIS A 20 -7.59 -10.00 0.86
CA HIS A 20 -8.58 -11.03 0.51
C HIS A 20 -9.15 -10.85 -0.90
N ASP A 21 -9.23 -9.61 -1.39
CA ASP A 21 -9.83 -9.28 -2.67
C ASP A 21 -9.12 -8.12 -3.39
N ALA A 22 -9.67 -7.68 -4.51
CA ALA A 22 -9.10 -6.62 -5.34
C ALA A 22 -9.49 -5.18 -4.91
N SER A 23 -10.17 -5.01 -3.77
CA SER A 23 -10.58 -3.69 -3.25
C SER A 23 -9.40 -2.80 -2.85
N GLY A 24 -8.25 -3.42 -2.55
CA GLY A 24 -7.07 -2.72 -2.04
C GLY A 24 -7.00 -2.60 -0.52
N ILE A 25 -7.90 -3.25 0.22
CA ILE A 25 -7.81 -3.35 1.68
C ILE A 25 -6.67 -4.30 2.04
N VAL A 26 -5.74 -3.80 2.86
CA VAL A 26 -4.66 -4.58 3.45
C VAL A 26 -5.05 -4.98 4.88
N HIS A 27 -5.08 -6.27 5.14
CA HIS A 27 -5.33 -6.84 6.46
C HIS A 27 -4.01 -7.01 7.22
N VAL A 28 -4.05 -6.77 8.53
CA VAL A 28 -2.95 -7.02 9.46
C VAL A 28 -3.41 -8.02 10.52
N GLU A 29 -3.04 -9.29 10.34
CA GLU A 29 -3.44 -10.39 11.22
C GLU A 29 -2.23 -11.02 11.92
N ALA A 30 -1.65 -10.29 12.87
CA ALA A 30 -0.47 -10.73 13.61
C ALA A 30 -0.84 -11.26 15.01
N PRO A 31 -0.11 -12.26 15.56
CA PRO A 31 -0.37 -12.80 16.90
C PRO A 31 -0.02 -11.82 18.03
N GLN A 32 0.71 -10.74 17.71
CA GLN A 32 1.10 -9.69 18.64
C GLN A 32 1.04 -8.34 17.93
N GLN A 33 0.72 -7.30 18.69
CA GLN A 33 0.74 -5.93 18.22
C GLN A 33 2.17 -5.50 17.90
N ARG A 34 2.40 -5.08 16.66
CA ARG A 34 3.65 -4.50 16.21
C ARG A 34 3.36 -3.52 15.08
N ASP A 35 4.28 -2.61 14.85
CA ASP A 35 4.21 -1.71 13.71
C ASP A 35 4.54 -2.47 12.43
N PHE A 36 3.67 -2.31 11.43
CA PHE A 36 3.91 -2.74 10.06
C PHE A 36 3.95 -1.53 9.14
N THR A 37 4.63 -1.65 8.02
CA THR A 37 4.80 -0.56 7.05
C THR A 37 4.26 -0.94 5.68
N LEU A 38 3.93 0.08 4.88
CA LEU A 38 3.54 -0.10 3.49
C LEU A 38 4.66 -0.79 2.68
N GLY A 39 5.92 -0.49 2.98
CA GLY A 39 7.08 -1.14 2.36
C GLY A 39 7.13 -2.64 2.61
N GLN A 40 6.83 -3.11 3.83
CA GLN A 40 6.76 -4.54 4.14
C GLN A 40 5.66 -5.24 3.34
N PHE A 41 4.50 -4.60 3.18
CA PHE A 41 3.44 -5.15 2.34
C PHE A 41 3.87 -5.23 0.85
N PHE A 42 4.51 -4.20 0.32
CA PHE A 42 5.05 -4.21 -1.05
C PHE A 42 6.13 -5.28 -1.26
N ALA A 43 6.97 -5.54 -0.25
CA ALA A 43 7.93 -6.62 -0.28
C ALA A 43 7.25 -8.00 -0.36
N ILE A 44 6.18 -8.23 0.41
CA ILE A 44 5.36 -9.46 0.32
C ILE A 44 4.71 -9.58 -1.07
N TRP A 45 4.24 -8.46 -1.62
CA TRP A 45 3.67 -8.42 -2.97
C TRP A 45 4.73 -8.60 -4.08
N GLY A 46 6.01 -8.43 -3.78
CA GLY A 46 7.08 -8.47 -4.77
C GLY A 46 7.09 -7.25 -5.70
N GLN A 47 6.65 -6.10 -5.21
CA GLN A 47 6.61 -4.84 -5.96
C GLN A 47 7.54 -3.80 -5.35
N GLN A 48 8.09 -2.92 -6.20
CA GLN A 48 8.96 -1.85 -5.74
C GLN A 48 8.15 -0.68 -5.16
N LEU A 49 8.61 -0.17 -4.02
CA LEU A 49 8.12 1.06 -3.42
C LEU A 49 9.27 1.82 -2.77
N SER A 50 9.49 3.04 -3.21
CA SER A 50 10.41 4.00 -2.60
C SER A 50 9.96 5.43 -2.90
N ALA A 51 10.73 6.43 -2.44
CA ALA A 51 10.52 7.83 -2.82
C ALA A 51 10.63 8.07 -4.34
N THR A 52 11.27 7.17 -5.09
CA THR A 52 11.54 7.32 -6.53
C THR A 52 11.01 6.17 -7.38
N GLN A 53 10.38 5.15 -6.79
CA GLN A 53 9.87 3.99 -7.51
C GLN A 53 8.51 3.55 -7.00
N LEU A 54 7.58 3.31 -7.92
CA LEU A 54 6.25 2.78 -7.65
C LEU A 54 5.95 1.69 -8.67
N LEU A 55 5.88 0.43 -8.23
CA LEU A 55 5.74 -0.73 -9.12
C LEU A 55 6.86 -0.73 -10.18
N ASN A 56 6.51 -0.67 -11.46
CA ASN A 56 7.44 -0.58 -12.59
C ASN A 56 7.68 0.87 -13.07
N LYS A 57 7.25 1.88 -12.32
CA LYS A 57 7.44 3.30 -12.64
C LYS A 57 8.57 3.89 -11.81
N THR A 58 9.47 4.61 -12.47
CA THR A 58 10.59 5.33 -11.83
C THR A 58 10.42 6.81 -12.09
N VAL A 59 10.58 7.62 -11.03
CA VAL A 59 10.56 9.09 -11.11
C VAL A 59 11.55 9.58 -12.17
N ASP A 60 11.12 10.55 -12.98
CA ASP A 60 11.89 11.14 -14.07
C ASP A 60 11.68 12.67 -14.12
N ALA A 61 12.21 13.34 -15.14
CA ALA A 61 12.12 14.80 -15.25
C ALA A 61 10.67 15.34 -15.37
N GLY A 62 9.73 14.52 -15.82
CA GLY A 62 8.33 14.89 -16.01
C GLY A 62 7.38 14.30 -14.98
N HIS A 63 7.84 13.35 -14.16
CA HIS A 63 6.99 12.59 -13.24
C HIS A 63 7.61 12.40 -11.87
N GLN A 64 6.76 12.43 -10.85
CA GLN A 64 7.07 12.25 -9.44
C GLN A 64 6.10 11.26 -8.79
N ILE A 65 6.42 10.84 -7.57
CA ILE A 65 5.50 10.13 -6.71
C ILE A 65 4.81 11.13 -5.77
N LYS A 66 3.48 11.11 -5.74
CA LYS A 66 2.65 11.84 -4.79
C LYS A 66 1.98 10.85 -3.85
N VAL A 67 2.01 11.14 -2.55
CA VAL A 67 1.45 10.28 -1.51
C VAL A 67 0.46 11.07 -0.67
N THR A 68 -0.71 10.48 -0.39
CA THR A 68 -1.64 11.01 0.60
C THR A 68 -2.00 9.94 1.63
N VAL A 69 -2.19 10.38 2.88
CA VAL A 69 -2.74 9.59 3.99
C VAL A 69 -4.01 10.28 4.46
N ASN A 70 -5.14 9.58 4.40
CA ASN A 70 -6.48 10.13 4.68
C ASN A 70 -6.77 11.42 3.89
N GLY A 71 -6.31 11.47 2.63
CA GLY A 71 -6.49 12.61 1.75
C GLY A 71 -5.51 13.77 1.97
N VAL A 72 -4.69 13.73 3.02
CA VAL A 72 -3.67 14.75 3.30
C VAL A 72 -2.34 14.33 2.66
N GLU A 73 -1.73 15.22 1.90
CA GLU A 73 -0.42 14.97 1.28
C GLU A 73 0.67 14.81 2.34
N VAL A 74 1.50 13.78 2.16
CA VAL A 74 2.64 13.50 3.03
C VAL A 74 3.93 13.47 2.19
N SER A 75 5.04 13.82 2.83
CA SER A 75 6.37 13.80 2.22
C SER A 75 7.23 12.68 2.81
N GLY A 76 8.33 12.35 2.13
CA GLY A 76 9.24 11.28 2.52
C GLY A 76 9.02 9.99 1.74
N ASP A 77 9.70 8.93 2.15
CA ASP A 77 9.62 7.63 1.48
C ASP A 77 8.30 6.90 1.86
N PRO A 78 7.40 6.62 0.88
CA PRO A 78 6.16 5.90 1.15
C PRO A 78 6.36 4.51 1.75
N SER A 79 7.53 3.88 1.55
CA SER A 79 7.83 2.58 2.15
C SER A 79 7.83 2.62 3.68
N GLN A 80 8.03 3.80 4.28
CA GLN A 80 8.10 4.01 5.72
C GLN A 80 6.74 4.31 6.37
N ILE A 81 5.66 4.43 5.58
CA ILE A 81 4.33 4.72 6.13
C ILE A 81 3.87 3.54 6.98
N LYS A 82 3.63 3.79 8.27
CA LYS A 82 3.07 2.80 9.19
C LYS A 82 1.61 2.52 8.83
N LEU A 83 1.27 1.24 8.71
CA LEU A 83 -0.10 0.78 8.58
C LEU A 83 -0.80 0.94 9.94
N GLN A 84 -1.98 1.57 9.93
CA GLN A 84 -2.81 1.79 11.11
C GLN A 84 -4.25 1.39 10.78
N ASP A 85 -5.06 1.20 11.81
CA ASP A 85 -6.46 0.85 11.62
C ASP A 85 -7.21 1.94 10.83
N LYS A 86 -7.99 1.51 9.83
CA LYS A 86 -8.89 2.35 9.03
C LYS A 86 -8.25 3.62 8.42
N ILE A 87 -6.99 3.58 8.02
CA ILE A 87 -6.38 4.65 7.21
C ILE A 87 -6.45 4.34 5.72
N SER A 88 -6.61 5.39 4.91
CA SER A 88 -6.51 5.32 3.45
C SER A 88 -5.15 5.88 3.02
N ILE A 89 -4.38 5.10 2.27
CA ILE A 89 -3.10 5.52 1.70
C ILE A 89 -3.21 5.46 0.18
N VAL A 90 -2.85 6.56 -0.48
CA VAL A 90 -2.85 6.64 -1.93
C VAL A 90 -1.46 7.03 -2.40
N VAL A 91 -0.85 6.18 -3.23
CA VAL A 91 0.46 6.42 -3.84
C VAL A 91 0.26 6.51 -5.35
N GLN A 92 0.64 7.64 -5.95
CA GLN A 92 0.44 7.90 -7.38
C GLN A 92 1.73 8.30 -8.05
N TYR A 93 1.97 7.75 -9.24
CA TYR A 93 2.97 8.25 -10.17
C TYR A 93 2.28 9.21 -11.14
N GLY A 94 2.81 10.42 -11.29
CA GLY A 94 2.24 11.43 -12.18
C GLY A 94 3.09 12.69 -12.19
N PRO A 95 2.64 13.79 -12.82
CA PRO A 95 1.32 13.98 -13.42
C PRO A 95 1.04 13.10 -14.67
N PRO A 96 -0.25 12.91 -15.04
CA PRO A 96 -1.44 13.41 -14.34
C PRO A 96 -1.72 12.60 -13.06
N PHE A 97 -2.18 13.27 -12.00
CA PHE A 97 -2.68 12.62 -10.79
C PHE A 97 -4.17 12.38 -10.93
N ALA A 98 -4.64 11.18 -10.61
CA ALA A 98 -6.05 10.85 -10.61
C ALA A 98 -6.71 11.30 -9.30
N THR A 99 -8.02 11.55 -9.35
CA THR A 99 -8.84 11.68 -8.14
C THR A 99 -8.89 10.31 -7.45
N PRO A 100 -8.39 10.18 -6.22
CA PRO A 100 -8.43 8.89 -5.54
C PRO A 100 -9.87 8.48 -5.20
N PRO A 101 -10.19 7.17 -5.24
CA PRO A 101 -11.46 6.70 -4.73
C PRO A 101 -11.56 6.99 -3.22
N SER A 102 -12.72 7.40 -2.75
CA SER A 102 -13.01 7.44 -1.31
C SER A 102 -13.33 6.03 -0.83
N TYR A 103 -12.78 5.66 0.33
CA TYR A 103 -13.12 4.40 0.99
C TYR A 103 -13.74 4.72 2.35
N ASN A 104 -14.91 4.14 2.62
CA ASN A 104 -15.56 4.24 3.91
C ASN A 104 -15.45 2.89 4.60
N PHE A 105 -14.68 2.83 5.70
CA PHE A 105 -14.45 1.61 6.47
C PHE A 105 -15.65 1.14 7.29
N GLY A 106 -16.79 1.85 7.22
CA GLY A 106 -17.93 1.61 8.11
C GLY A 106 -17.64 2.14 9.52
N GLY A 107 -18.54 3.00 10.00
CA GLY A 107 -18.59 3.43 11.39
C GLY A 107 -19.14 2.35 12.31
#